data_AF-X1NFY8-F1
#
_entry.id   AF-X1NFY8-F1
#
_cell.length_a   1.000
_cell.length_b   1.000
_cell.length_c   1.000
_cell.angle_alpha   90.00
_cell.angle_beta   90.00
_cell.angle_gamma   90.00
#
_symmetry.space_group_name_H-M   'P 1'
#
loop_
_entity.id
_entity.type
_entity.pdbx_description
1 polymer ?
#
loop_
_entity_poly.entity_id
_entity_poly.type
_entity_poly.pdbx_seq_one_letter_code
_entity_poly.pdbx_strand_id
1 'polypeptide(L)'
;MPIKWSALMVSEAMDMVEEFVNQASDPLEQAKTVANEARKIANLPQYLEQRLVRLVCDIERINYIKSSINAVRKDLPDGAVEAERRSISHGKQPVLVG
;
A
#
# COMPACT_ATOMS: atom_id res chain seq x y z
N MET A 1 -21.75 3.65 17.81
CA MET A 1 -21.09 2.78 18.80
C MET A 1 -19.68 3.30 19.05
N PRO A 2 -19.15 3.25 20.27
CA PRO A 2 -17.75 3.58 20.50
C PRO A 2 -16.85 2.59 19.75
N ILE A 3 -15.89 3.11 19.02
CA ILE A 3 -14.90 2.33 18.27
C ILE A 3 -13.98 1.68 19.30
N LYS A 4 -13.77 0.36 19.24
CA LYS A 4 -12.94 -0.40 20.20
C LYS A 4 -11.48 -0.54 19.75
N TRP A 5 -11.11 0.17 18.71
CA TRP A 5 -9.82 0.10 18.02
C TRP A 5 -9.43 1.51 17.55
N SER A 6 -8.15 1.72 17.26
CA SER A 6 -7.61 3.02 16.86
C SER A 6 -7.72 3.19 15.34
N ALA A 7 -8.56 4.14 14.90
CA ALA A 7 -8.66 4.48 13.48
C ALA A 7 -7.39 5.20 13.02
N LEU A 8 -6.78 5.99 13.91
CA LEU A 8 -5.51 6.66 13.65
C LEU A 8 -4.39 5.65 13.38
N MET A 9 -4.21 4.64 14.23
CA MET A 9 -3.17 3.63 14.03
C MET A 9 -3.36 2.82 12.75
N VAL A 10 -4.61 2.51 12.38
CA VAL A 10 -4.90 1.84 11.09
C VAL A 10 -4.54 2.74 9.92
N SER A 11 -4.87 4.03 9.98
CA SER A 11 -4.50 5.00 8.93
C SER A 11 -2.98 5.11 8.79
N GLU A 12 -2.26 5.26 9.89
CA GLU A 12 -0.79 5.38 9.88
C GLU A 12 -0.13 4.10 9.35
N ALA A 13 -0.66 2.93 9.71
CA ALA A 13 -0.18 1.66 9.14
C ALA A 13 -0.40 1.61 7.62
N MET A 14 -1.52 2.12 7.11
CA MET A 14 -1.77 2.20 5.66
C MET A 14 -0.82 3.18 4.96
N ASP A 15 -0.47 4.29 5.62
CA ASP A 15 0.53 5.24 5.10
C ASP A 15 1.91 4.58 4.97
N MET A 16 2.34 3.83 5.98
CA MET A 16 3.60 3.06 5.93
C MET A 16 3.58 1.99 4.82
N VAL A 17 2.47 1.26 4.66
CA VAL A 17 2.34 0.26 3.60
C VAL A 17 2.41 0.93 2.23
N GLU A 18 1.73 2.07 2.03
CA GLU A 18 1.79 2.83 0.78
C GLU A 18 3.19 3.33 0.48
N GLU A 19 3.92 3.80 1.49
CA GLU A 19 5.32 4.21 1.35
C GLU A 19 6.18 3.06 0.81
N PHE A 20 6.13 1.87 1.41
CA PHE A 20 6.90 0.71 0.93
C PHE A 20 6.50 0.27 -0.48
N VAL A 21 5.21 0.33 -0.81
CA VAL A 21 4.71 0.03 -2.17
C VAL A 21 5.26 1.04 -3.18
N ASN A 22 5.31 2.33 -2.81
CA ASN A 22 5.87 3.36 -3.67
C ASN A 22 7.39 3.19 -3.85
N GLN A 23 8.13 2.83 -2.79
CA GLN A 23 9.55 2.51 -2.88
C GLN A 23 9.82 1.33 -3.83
N ALA A 24 8.91 0.35 -3.89
CA ALA A 24 9.01 -0.79 -4.79
C ALA A 24 8.57 -0.51 -6.24
N SER A 25 7.87 0.61 -6.49
CA SER A 25 7.24 0.91 -7.79
C SER A 25 8.26 0.98 -8.93
N ASP A 26 9.35 1.74 -8.75
CA ASP A 26 10.36 1.93 -9.79
C ASP A 26 11.16 0.64 -10.06
N PRO A 27 11.67 -0.10 -9.05
CA PRO A 27 12.31 -1.40 -9.27
C PRO A 27 11.40 -2.41 -10.00
N LEU A 28 10.10 -2.42 -9.69
CA LEU A 28 9.15 -3.32 -10.35
C LEU A 28 8.90 -2.93 -11.81
N GLU A 29 8.85 -1.65 -12.14
CA GLU A 29 8.74 -1.20 -13.53
C GLU A 29 10.02 -1.54 -14.33
N GLN A 30 11.19 -1.44 -13.71
CA GLN A 30 12.45 -1.93 -14.29
C GLN A 30 12.41 -3.44 -14.51
N ALA A 31 11.95 -4.23 -13.54
CA ALA A 31 11.78 -5.68 -13.68
C ALA A 31 10.83 -6.04 -14.83
N LYS A 32 9.71 -5.30 -14.97
CA LYS A 32 8.77 -5.44 -16.09
C LYS A 32 9.44 -5.19 -17.43
N THR A 33 10.28 -4.15 -17.52
CA THR A 33 11.04 -3.83 -18.72
C THR A 33 11.97 -4.98 -19.11
N VAL A 34 12.77 -5.47 -18.16
CA VAL A 34 13.69 -6.60 -18.38
C VAL A 34 12.94 -7.87 -18.80
N ALA A 35 11.80 -8.18 -18.16
CA ALA A 35 10.97 -9.33 -18.52
C ALA A 35 10.41 -9.22 -19.95
N ASN A 36 10.04 -8.01 -20.39
CA ASN A 36 9.60 -7.77 -21.77
C ASN A 36 10.74 -7.88 -22.79
N GLU A 37 11.96 -7.46 -22.45
CA GLU A 37 13.13 -7.70 -23.30
C GLU A 37 13.46 -9.18 -23.42
N ALA A 38 13.35 -9.95 -22.32
CA ALA A 38 13.56 -11.39 -22.34
C ALA A 38 12.60 -12.13 -23.30
N ARG A 39 11.39 -11.61 -23.51
CA ARG A 39 10.43 -12.15 -24.48
C ARG A 39 10.88 -12.00 -25.94
N LYS A 40 11.83 -11.11 -26.22
CA LYS A 40 12.35 -10.86 -27.58
C LYS A 40 13.54 -11.77 -27.95
N ILE A 41 13.98 -12.64 -27.04
CA ILE A 41 15.07 -13.59 -27.30
C ILE A 41 14.68 -14.51 -28.45
N ALA A 42 15.55 -14.62 -29.46
CA ALA A 42 15.31 -15.48 -30.61
C ALA A 42 15.19 -16.95 -30.20
N ASN A 43 14.27 -17.67 -30.85
CA ASN A 43 13.99 -19.09 -30.58
C ASN A 43 13.60 -19.40 -29.13
N LEU A 44 13.01 -18.42 -28.41
CA LEU A 44 12.51 -18.65 -27.06
C LEU A 44 11.42 -19.75 -27.07
N PRO A 45 11.58 -20.84 -26.29
CA PRO A 45 10.54 -21.84 -26.16
C PRO A 45 9.22 -21.25 -25.65
N GLN A 46 8.10 -21.68 -26.24
CA GLN A 46 6.76 -21.16 -25.93
C GLN A 46 6.41 -21.23 -24.43
N TYR A 47 6.83 -22.29 -23.74
CA TYR A 47 6.56 -22.44 -22.30
C TYR A 47 7.30 -21.38 -21.45
N LEU A 48 8.45 -20.89 -21.90
CA LEU A 48 9.17 -19.79 -21.24
C LEU A 48 8.49 -18.45 -21.55
N GLU A 49 8.07 -18.24 -22.79
CA GLU A 49 7.32 -17.03 -23.16
C GLU A 49 6.05 -16.89 -22.31
N GLN A 50 5.27 -17.96 -22.14
CA GLN A 50 4.07 -17.97 -21.30
C GLN A 50 4.37 -17.63 -19.83
N ARG A 51 5.50 -18.13 -19.30
CA ARG A 51 5.94 -17.79 -17.93
C ARG A 51 6.34 -16.32 -17.81
N LEU A 52 7.02 -15.76 -18.81
CA LEU A 52 7.38 -14.34 -18.84
C LEU A 52 6.15 -13.43 -18.95
N VAL A 53 5.16 -13.80 -19.78
CA VAL A 53 3.88 -13.08 -19.86
C VAL A 53 3.20 -13.07 -18.49
N ARG A 54 3.14 -14.22 -17.81
CA ARG A 54 2.55 -14.30 -16.48
C ARG A 54 3.31 -13.43 -15.46
N LEU A 55 4.64 -13.46 -15.48
CA LEU A 55 5.47 -12.61 -14.62
C LEU A 55 5.18 -11.12 -14.84
N VAL A 56 5.09 -10.66 -16.09
CA VAL A 56 4.73 -9.27 -16.42
C VAL A 56 3.36 -8.92 -15.84
N CYS A 57 2.36 -9.77 -16.04
CA CYS A 57 1.03 -9.55 -15.46
C CYS A 57 1.05 -9.51 -13.93
N ASP A 58 1.85 -10.37 -13.28
CA ASP A 58 1.98 -10.40 -11.82
C ASP A 58 2.62 -9.11 -11.29
N ILE A 59 3.60 -8.55 -11.99
CA ILE A 59 4.23 -7.26 -11.65
C ILE A 59 3.23 -6.10 -11.77
N GLU A 60 2.44 -6.07 -12.85
CA GLU A 60 1.42 -5.01 -13.07
C GLU A 60 0.33 -4.99 -12.00
N ARG A 61 0.17 -6.08 -11.24
CA ARG A 61 -0.78 -6.15 -10.12
C ARG A 61 -0.41 -5.29 -8.92
N ILE A 62 0.75 -4.63 -8.90
CA ILE A 62 1.06 -3.63 -7.85
C ILE A 62 -0.02 -2.56 -7.70
N ASN A 63 -0.73 -2.21 -8.79
CA ASN A 63 -1.85 -1.27 -8.74
C ASN A 63 -3.05 -1.77 -7.92
N TYR A 64 -3.25 -3.09 -7.82
CA TYR A 64 -4.27 -3.66 -6.93
C TYR A 64 -3.89 -3.46 -5.48
N ILE A 65 -2.60 -3.48 -5.12
CA ILE A 65 -2.15 -3.22 -3.75
C ILE A 65 -2.54 -1.79 -3.35
N LYS A 66 -2.26 -0.79 -4.20
CA LYS A 66 -2.66 0.60 -3.97
C LYS A 66 -4.18 0.75 -3.84
N SER A 67 -4.94 0.02 -4.66
CA SER A 67 -6.40 0.01 -4.59
C SER A 67 -6.91 -0.56 -3.27
N SER A 68 -6.31 -1.65 -2.78
CA SER A 68 -6.65 -2.26 -1.49
C SER A 68 -6.33 -1.34 -0.29
N ILE A 69 -5.19 -0.63 -0.32
CA ILE A 69 -4.85 0.37 0.71
C ILE A 69 -5.93 1.46 0.76
N ASN A 70 -6.33 1.97 -0.40
CA ASN A 70 -7.38 2.97 -0.50
C ASN A 70 -8.75 2.46 -0.06
N ALA A 71 -9.06 1.18 -0.29
CA ALA A 71 -10.29 0.57 0.21
C ALA A 71 -10.31 0.57 1.75
N VAL A 72 -9.21 0.17 2.40
CA VAL A 72 -9.10 0.20 3.87
C VAL A 72 -9.33 1.61 4.41
N ARG A 73 -8.74 2.63 3.79
CA ARG A 73 -8.95 4.03 4.19
C ARG A 73 -10.40 4.49 4.04
N LYS A 74 -11.09 4.06 2.97
CA LYS A 74 -12.50 4.39 2.73
C LYS A 74 -13.45 3.71 3.71
N ASP A 75 -13.06 2.56 4.25
CA ASP A 75 -13.85 1.82 5.23
C ASP A 75 -13.67 2.34 6.67
N LEU A 76 -12.74 3.28 6.89
CA LEU A 76 -12.63 3.98 8.17
C LEU A 76 -13.84 4.92 8.36
N PRO A 77 -14.46 4.95 9.55
CA PRO A 77 -15.57 5.86 9.81
C PRO A 77 -15.17 7.32 9.64
N ASP A 78 -16.03 8.10 8.98
CA ASP A 78 -15.80 9.51 8.71
C ASP A 78 -15.45 10.29 9.99
N GLY A 79 -14.36 11.05 9.92
CA GLY A 79 -13.89 11.89 11.04
C GLY A 79 -13.29 11.12 12.23
N ALA A 80 -13.26 9.78 12.23
CA ALA A 80 -12.71 9.00 13.34
C ALA A 80 -11.21 9.27 13.54
N VAL A 81 -10.43 9.31 12.46
CA VAL A 81 -8.99 9.62 12.50
C VAL A 81 -8.74 11.01 13.08
N GLU A 82 -9.49 12.01 12.63
CA GLU A 82 -9.34 13.40 13.12
C GLU A 82 -9.80 13.57 14.56
N ALA A 83 -10.89 12.91 14.95
CA ALA A 83 -11.38 12.93 16.32
C ALA A 83 -10.35 12.33 17.29
N GLU A 84 -9.74 11.20 16.91
CA GLU A 84 -8.69 10.55 17.69
C GLU A 84 -7.39 11.37 17.71
N ARG A 85 -6.99 11.96 16.58
CA ARG A 85 -5.82 12.86 16.51
C ARG A 85 -5.99 14.08 17.43
N ARG A 86 -7.20 14.65 17.48
CA ARG A 86 -7.54 15.77 18.38
C ARG A 86 -7.55 15.36 19.85
N SER A 87 -8.07 14.18 20.19
CA SER A 87 -8.09 13.73 21.59
C SER A 87 -6.67 13.53 22.14
N ILE A 88 -5.76 12.98 21.32
CA ILE A 88 -4.34 12.85 21.67
C ILE A 88 -3.67 14.22 21.83
N SER A 89 -3.95 15.17 20.94
CA SER A 89 -3.34 16.50 21.01
C SER A 89 -3.82 17.34 22.20
N HIS A 90 -5.08 17.17 22.63
CA HIS A 90 -5.65 17.87 23.79
C HIS A 90 -5.42 17.11 25.12
N GLY A 91 -5.04 15.83 25.09
CA GLY A 91 -4.81 14.98 26.26
C GLY A 91 -3.55 15.30 27.08
N LYS A 92 -2.70 16.24 26.65
CA LYS A 92 -1.64 16.82 27.50
C LYS A 92 -2.18 18.01 28.31
N GLN A 93 -3.18 17.81 29.16
CA GLN A 93 -3.47 18.80 30.20
C GLN A 93 -2.34 18.71 31.25
N PRO A 94 -1.61 19.81 31.55
CA PRO A 94 -0.65 19.80 32.64
C PRO A 94 -1.41 19.52 33.93
N VAL A 95 -0.94 18.52 34.68
CA VAL A 95 -1.45 18.24 36.03
C VAL A 95 -1.22 19.49 36.85
N LEU A 96 -2.30 20.18 37.19
CA LEU A 96 -2.27 21.21 38.22
C LEU A 96 -2.06 20.49 39.55
N VAL A 97 -0.80 20.42 39.99
CA VAL A 97 -0.47 20.02 41.35
C VAL A 97 -0.92 21.16 42.26
N GLY A 98 -1.95 20.89 43.08
CA GLY A 98 -2.37 21.76 44.18
C GLY A 98 -1.54 21.56 45.43
#